data_AF-A0A4Q2XG95-F1
#
_entry.id   AF-A0A4Q2XG95-F1
#
_cell.length_a   1.000
_cell.length_b   1.000
_cell.length_c   1.000
_cell.angle_alpha   90.00
_cell.angle_beta   90.00
_cell.angle_gamma   90.00
#
_symmetry.space_group_name_H-M   'P 1'
#
loop_
_entity.id
_entity.type
_entity.pdbx_description
1 polymer ?
#
loop_
_entity_poly.entity_id
_entity_poly.type
_entity_poly.pdbx_seq_one_letter_code
_entity_poly.pdbx_strand_id
1 'polypeptide(L)'
;MRLLSILLICAFQSLAFAQESRAVKCRFLGFQASGEPASVIAASDGGIETSCALPRHELSPPVLCYAKGNVIRFLSSGDRKPAATATIPASAANAILVFVPGAGDGKSPAWRVMVVEDCPKVFPDGGTYVANFYSKDIRFIIGEHKGMLHAAGSHGYEMPKKLDDFNMAPVMFELLQDDKWRTANESSLRFLPGTRYLIFAYVDPATGRARIHTCQDLTGLPAPEPAP
;
A
#
# COMPACT_ATOMS: atom_id res chain seq x y z
N MET A 1 -29.80 9.04 -58.57
CA MET A 1 -29.40 9.62 -57.27
C MET A 1 -29.32 8.53 -56.19
N ARG A 2 -28.32 7.64 -56.22
CA ARG A 2 -28.14 6.58 -55.21
C ARG A 2 -26.68 6.08 -55.17
N LEU A 3 -25.72 6.98 -54.90
CA LEU A 3 -24.30 6.59 -54.93
C LEU A 3 -23.40 7.37 -53.95
N LEU A 4 -23.97 8.03 -52.92
CA LEU A 4 -23.20 8.97 -52.09
C LEU A 4 -23.34 8.80 -50.57
N SER A 5 -23.56 7.58 -50.05
CA SER A 5 -23.84 7.40 -48.61
C SER A 5 -23.04 6.31 -47.89
N ILE A 6 -22.02 5.71 -48.53
CA ILE A 6 -21.27 4.58 -47.94
C ILE A 6 -19.86 4.97 -47.40
N LEU A 7 -19.44 6.23 -47.56
CA LEU A 7 -18.07 6.66 -47.21
C LEU A 7 -17.90 7.26 -45.79
N LEU A 8 -18.94 7.33 -44.96
CA LEU A 8 -18.87 8.02 -43.65
C LEU A 8 -18.83 7.09 -42.42
N ILE A 9 -18.74 5.76 -42.59
CA ILE A 9 -18.76 4.81 -41.45
C ILE A 9 -17.36 4.30 -41.07
N CYS A 10 -16.32 4.59 -41.87
CA CYS A 10 -14.96 4.11 -41.58
C CYS A 10 -14.07 5.05 -40.75
N ALA A 11 -14.58 6.21 -40.30
CA ALA A 11 -13.79 7.19 -39.54
C ALA A 11 -13.93 7.10 -38.01
N PHE A 12 -14.68 6.11 -37.49
CA PHE A 12 -14.61 5.74 -36.07
C PHE A 12 -13.54 4.67 -35.82
N GLN A 13 -12.40 4.77 -36.52
CA GLN A 13 -11.21 4.06 -36.10
C GLN A 13 -10.75 4.63 -34.76
N SER A 14 -11.21 3.95 -33.71
CA SER A 14 -10.38 3.62 -32.55
C SER A 14 -9.46 4.75 -32.11
N LEU A 15 -9.99 5.64 -31.27
CA LEU A 15 -9.25 6.17 -30.14
C LEU A 15 -8.87 4.97 -29.24
N ALA A 16 -7.98 4.11 -29.74
CA ALA A 16 -7.09 3.37 -28.89
C ALA A 16 -6.23 4.45 -28.24
N PHE A 17 -6.70 4.95 -27.09
CA PHE A 17 -5.81 5.58 -26.14
C PHE A 17 -4.70 4.56 -25.90
N ALA A 18 -3.59 4.73 -26.61
CA ALA A 18 -2.32 4.27 -26.11
C ALA A 18 -2.21 4.94 -24.74
N GLN A 19 -2.60 4.22 -23.68
CA GLN A 19 -2.44 4.70 -22.33
C GLN A 19 -0.94 4.75 -22.12
N GLU A 20 -0.39 5.95 -22.34
CA GLU A 20 1.01 6.25 -22.13
C GLU A 20 1.39 5.80 -20.72
N SER A 21 2.51 5.08 -20.67
CA SER A 21 3.11 4.67 -19.42
C SER A 21 3.41 5.92 -18.60
N ARG A 22 2.85 6.02 -17.38
CA ARG A 22 3.07 7.17 -16.50
C ARG A 22 4.02 6.81 -15.37
N ALA A 23 4.91 7.72 -15.05
CA ALA A 23 5.81 7.55 -13.92
C ALA A 23 5.05 7.72 -12.58
N VAL A 24 5.37 6.88 -11.61
CA VAL A 24 4.84 6.89 -10.23
C VAL A 24 6.01 6.71 -9.27
N LYS A 25 6.14 7.60 -8.30
CA LYS A 25 7.14 7.45 -7.23
C LYS A 25 6.58 6.52 -6.17
N CYS A 26 7.12 5.31 -6.10
CA CYS A 26 6.64 4.26 -5.22
C CYS A 26 7.56 4.07 -4.01
N ARG A 27 7.00 3.84 -2.84
CA ARG A 27 7.71 3.26 -1.68
C ARG A 27 7.09 1.92 -1.35
N PHE A 28 7.86 1.02 -0.76
CA PHE A 28 7.50 -0.39 -0.63
C PHE A 28 7.54 -0.84 0.82
N LEU A 29 6.61 -1.73 1.17
CA LEU A 29 6.56 -2.46 2.44
C LEU A 29 6.12 -3.90 2.15
N GLY A 30 6.70 -4.89 2.83
CA GLY A 30 6.41 -6.31 2.62
C GLY A 30 6.15 -7.07 3.91
N PHE A 31 5.07 -7.85 3.92
CA PHE A 31 4.71 -8.79 4.99
C PHE A 31 5.13 -10.21 4.63
N GLN A 32 6.43 -10.49 4.58
CA GLN A 32 6.95 -11.77 4.12
C GLN A 32 6.63 -12.94 5.07
N ALA A 33 6.26 -14.07 4.47
CA ALA A 33 6.40 -15.39 5.07
C ALA A 33 7.87 -15.85 5.00
N SER A 34 8.25 -16.82 5.83
CA SER A 34 9.60 -17.40 5.77
C SER A 34 9.87 -18.00 4.39
N GLY A 35 10.98 -17.61 3.75
CA GLY A 35 11.40 -18.11 2.44
C GLY A 35 10.88 -17.32 1.23
N GLU A 36 10.12 -16.25 1.43
CA GLU A 36 9.71 -15.35 0.34
C GLU A 36 10.83 -14.37 -0.07
N PRO A 37 10.85 -13.93 -1.34
CA PRO A 37 11.91 -13.04 -1.81
C PRO A 37 11.85 -11.67 -1.12
N ALA A 38 13.03 -11.17 -0.72
CA ALA A 38 13.19 -9.87 -0.08
C ALA A 38 12.93 -8.67 -1.00
N SER A 39 12.66 -8.93 -2.28
CA SER A 39 12.43 -7.93 -3.32
C SER A 39 11.55 -8.45 -4.44
N VAL A 40 10.94 -7.54 -5.19
CA VAL A 40 10.24 -7.80 -6.44
C VAL A 40 10.84 -6.95 -7.56
N ILE A 41 10.57 -7.31 -8.81
CA ILE A 41 11.02 -6.56 -9.97
C ILE A 41 9.81 -5.86 -10.60
N ALA A 42 9.82 -4.54 -10.64
CA ALA A 42 8.86 -3.76 -11.43
C ALA A 42 9.29 -3.78 -12.90
N ALA A 43 8.46 -4.36 -13.77
CA ALA A 43 8.72 -4.41 -15.21
C ALA A 43 8.07 -3.22 -15.92
N SER A 44 8.82 -2.55 -16.79
CA SER A 44 8.31 -1.52 -17.70
C SER A 44 8.35 -1.99 -19.16
N ASP A 45 7.50 -1.40 -20.01
CA ASP A 45 7.42 -1.76 -21.43
C ASP A 45 8.72 -1.50 -22.21
N GLY A 46 9.64 -0.66 -21.70
CA GLY A 46 10.93 -0.37 -22.31
C GLY A 46 12.02 -1.39 -21.99
N GLY A 47 11.68 -2.51 -21.33
CA GLY A 47 12.66 -3.49 -20.84
C GLY A 47 13.48 -3.01 -19.63
N ILE A 48 13.17 -1.82 -19.11
CA ILE A 48 13.77 -1.34 -17.85
C ILE A 48 13.09 -2.10 -16.72
N GLU A 49 13.89 -2.89 -16.01
CA GLU A 49 13.51 -3.61 -14.82
C GLU A 49 14.10 -2.91 -13.60
N THR A 50 13.24 -2.61 -12.62
CA THR A 50 13.66 -1.97 -11.38
C THR A 50 13.47 -2.94 -10.22
N SER A 51 14.55 -3.23 -9.49
CA SER A 51 14.47 -4.00 -8.26
C SER A 51 13.86 -3.15 -7.14
N CYS A 52 12.81 -3.64 -6.50
CA CYS A 52 12.09 -2.99 -5.43
C CYS A 52 12.23 -3.83 -4.15
N ALA A 53 13.00 -3.33 -3.19
CA ALA A 53 13.13 -3.98 -1.89
C ALA A 53 11.78 -3.98 -1.15
N LEU A 54 11.49 -5.07 -0.45
CA LEU A 54 10.28 -5.24 0.37
C LEU A 54 10.66 -5.30 1.87
N PRO A 55 11.08 -4.18 2.48
CA PRO A 55 11.37 -4.13 3.91
C PRO A 55 10.11 -4.42 4.73
N ARG A 56 10.29 -4.94 5.95
CA ARG A 56 9.18 -5.34 6.84
C ARG A 56 8.80 -4.29 7.88
N HIS A 57 9.76 -3.46 8.30
CA HIS A 57 9.61 -2.61 9.48
C HIS A 57 9.61 -1.11 9.18
N GLU A 58 10.05 -0.75 7.98
CA GLU A 58 10.16 0.62 7.50
C GLU A 58 9.77 0.66 6.02
N LEU A 59 9.42 1.82 5.52
CA LEU A 59 9.21 2.01 4.09
C LEU A 59 10.55 2.02 3.36
N SER A 60 10.58 1.44 2.17
CA SER A 60 11.74 1.58 1.28
C SER A 60 11.99 3.05 0.92
N PRO A 61 13.21 3.40 0.49
CA PRO A 61 13.44 4.61 -0.27
C PRO A 61 12.51 4.69 -1.49
N PRO A 62 12.19 5.89 -1.98
CA PRO A 62 11.36 6.03 -3.17
C PRO A 62 12.04 5.46 -4.42
N VAL A 63 11.27 4.74 -5.22
CA VAL A 63 11.67 4.13 -6.48
C VAL A 63 10.73 4.58 -7.58
N LEU A 64 11.27 4.99 -8.73
CA LEU A 64 10.46 5.35 -9.88
C LEU A 64 9.94 4.10 -10.57
N CYS A 65 8.62 3.94 -10.59
CA CYS A 65 7.93 2.86 -11.29
C CYS A 65 7.09 3.44 -12.44
N TYR A 66 6.66 2.57 -13.35
CA TYR A 66 5.91 2.97 -14.53
C TYR A 66 4.60 2.20 -14.60
N ALA A 67 3.49 2.93 -14.52
CA ALA A 67 2.15 2.37 -14.58
C ALA A 67 1.60 2.49 -16.01
N LYS A 68 1.35 1.34 -16.66
CA LYS A 68 0.68 1.28 -17.96
C LYS A 68 -0.79 1.02 -17.76
N GLY A 69 -1.65 1.92 -18.24
CA GLY A 69 -3.09 1.82 -18.02
C GLY A 69 -3.45 1.71 -16.54
N ASN A 70 -2.76 2.49 -15.70
CA ASN A 70 -2.88 2.49 -14.24
C ASN A 70 -2.43 1.19 -13.55
N VAL A 71 -1.72 0.30 -14.23
CA VAL A 71 -1.26 -0.97 -13.66
C VAL A 71 0.26 -1.03 -13.62
N ILE A 72 0.80 -1.44 -12.48
CA ILE A 72 2.21 -1.85 -12.33
C ILE A 72 2.22 -3.37 -12.12
N ARG A 73 3.02 -4.07 -12.92
CA ARG A 73 3.21 -5.53 -12.81
C ARG A 73 4.55 -5.82 -12.15
N PHE A 74 4.54 -6.80 -11.26
CA PHE A 74 5.72 -7.20 -10.51
C PHE A 74 6.06 -8.66 -10.80
N LEU A 75 7.34 -8.92 -11.01
CA LEU A 75 7.91 -10.25 -11.12
C LEU A 75 8.62 -10.62 -9.81
N SER A 76 8.65 -11.91 -9.49
CA SER A 76 9.46 -12.45 -8.40
C SER A 76 10.95 -12.30 -8.74
N SER A 77 11.76 -11.86 -7.79
CA SER A 77 13.20 -11.68 -8.04
C SER A 77 13.96 -12.99 -8.20
N GLY A 78 13.44 -14.10 -7.65
CA GLY A 78 14.11 -15.40 -7.71
C GLY A 78 13.90 -16.14 -9.03
N ASP A 79 12.65 -16.22 -9.50
CA ASP A 79 12.28 -17.03 -10.67
C ASP A 79 11.67 -16.21 -11.83
N ARG A 80 11.59 -14.88 -11.69
CA ARG A 80 11.02 -13.95 -12.68
C ARG A 80 9.59 -14.26 -13.11
N LYS A 81 8.86 -15.12 -12.39
CA LYS A 81 7.44 -15.33 -12.65
C LYS A 81 6.62 -14.13 -12.17
N PRO A 82 5.42 -13.90 -12.73
CA PRO A 82 4.49 -12.90 -12.21
C PRO A 82 4.25 -13.12 -10.71
N ALA A 83 4.58 -12.11 -9.91
CA ALA A 83 4.44 -12.14 -8.46
C ALA A 83 3.22 -11.36 -7.98
N ALA A 84 2.96 -10.19 -8.59
CA ALA A 84 1.92 -9.29 -8.13
C ALA A 84 1.48 -8.32 -9.22
N THR A 85 0.32 -7.71 -9.03
CA THR A 85 -0.18 -6.60 -9.84
C THR A 85 -0.78 -5.54 -8.93
N ALA A 86 -0.47 -4.28 -9.18
CA ALA A 86 -1.00 -3.14 -8.44
C ALA A 86 -1.73 -2.19 -9.39
N THR A 87 -2.97 -1.84 -9.02
CA THR A 87 -3.76 -0.83 -9.75
C THR A 87 -3.61 0.50 -9.05
N ILE A 88 -2.88 1.42 -9.67
CA ILE A 88 -2.57 2.75 -9.13
C ILE A 88 -3.67 3.73 -9.54
N PRO A 89 -4.31 4.45 -8.61
CA PRO A 89 -5.27 5.50 -8.94
C PRO A 89 -4.69 6.50 -9.95
N ALA A 90 -5.48 6.91 -10.95
CA ALA A 90 -4.98 7.76 -12.04
C ALA A 90 -4.40 9.10 -11.55
N SER A 91 -4.90 9.61 -10.42
CA SER A 91 -4.44 10.84 -9.75
C SER A 91 -3.13 10.70 -8.98
N ALA A 92 -2.70 9.48 -8.65
CA ALA A 92 -1.62 9.26 -7.70
C ALA A 92 -0.25 9.42 -8.37
N ALA A 93 0.46 10.51 -8.07
CA ALA A 93 1.86 10.70 -8.46
C ALA A 93 2.84 9.94 -7.54
N ASN A 94 2.46 9.77 -6.28
CA ASN A 94 3.20 9.01 -5.28
C ASN A 94 2.32 7.91 -4.69
N ALA A 95 2.89 6.74 -4.45
CA ALA A 95 2.17 5.61 -3.87
C ALA A 95 3.05 4.84 -2.88
N ILE A 96 2.43 4.30 -1.83
CA ILE A 96 3.03 3.27 -0.99
C ILE A 96 2.39 1.94 -1.39
N LEU A 97 3.23 0.99 -1.78
CA LEU A 97 2.84 -0.33 -2.24
C LEU A 97 3.13 -1.34 -1.14
N VAL A 98 2.06 -1.86 -0.54
CA VAL A 98 2.13 -2.79 0.59
C VAL A 98 1.86 -4.19 0.07
N PHE A 99 2.90 -5.03 0.11
CA PHE A 99 2.88 -6.42 -0.33
C PHE A 99 2.47 -7.30 0.84
N VAL A 100 1.31 -7.95 0.72
CA VAL A 100 0.84 -8.96 1.67
C VAL A 100 0.72 -10.31 0.97
N PRO A 101 0.99 -11.42 1.66
CA PRO A 101 0.77 -12.75 1.10
C PRO A 101 -0.68 -12.91 0.68
N GLY A 102 -0.89 -13.42 -0.52
CA GLY A 102 -2.20 -13.88 -0.98
C GLY A 102 -2.50 -15.29 -0.48
N ALA A 103 -3.77 -15.67 -0.55
CA ALA A 103 -4.15 -17.08 -0.48
C ALA A 103 -3.70 -17.77 -1.77
N GLY A 104 -2.43 -18.20 -1.83
CA GLY A 104 -1.91 -18.96 -2.97
C GLY A 104 -2.40 -20.41 -2.95
N ASP A 105 -2.41 -21.06 -4.12
CA ASP A 105 -2.70 -22.49 -4.31
C ASP A 105 -1.52 -23.41 -3.94
N GLY A 106 -0.53 -22.88 -3.22
CA GLY A 106 0.69 -23.59 -2.82
C GLY A 106 1.77 -23.69 -3.89
N LYS A 107 1.59 -23.13 -5.11
CA LYS A 107 2.60 -23.22 -6.20
C LYS A 107 3.39 -21.94 -6.45
N SER A 108 2.89 -20.79 -6.02
CA SER A 108 3.65 -19.54 -5.86
C SER A 108 2.86 -18.60 -4.94
N PRO A 109 3.50 -17.86 -4.02
CA PRO A 109 2.80 -16.82 -3.29
C PRO A 109 2.41 -15.71 -4.28
N ALA A 110 1.15 -15.69 -4.70
CA ALA A 110 0.57 -14.55 -5.39
C ALA A 110 0.48 -13.43 -4.36
N TRP A 111 1.42 -12.49 -4.40
CA TRP A 111 1.37 -11.32 -3.54
C TRP A 111 0.12 -10.51 -3.89
N ARG A 112 -0.62 -10.10 -2.87
CA ARG A 112 -1.59 -9.02 -3.02
C ARG A 112 -0.88 -7.70 -2.76
N VAL A 113 -1.11 -6.72 -3.63
CA VAL A 113 -0.57 -5.37 -3.44
C VAL A 113 -1.69 -4.45 -3.07
N MET A 114 -1.52 -3.76 -1.94
CA MET A 114 -2.34 -2.63 -1.58
C MET A 114 -1.65 -1.33 -1.94
N VAL A 115 -2.45 -0.41 -2.46
CA VAL A 115 -1.98 0.89 -2.93
C VAL A 115 -2.53 1.95 -2.00
N VAL A 116 -1.62 2.64 -1.32
CA VAL A 116 -1.94 3.84 -0.55
C VAL A 116 -1.47 5.04 -1.36
N GLU A 117 -2.39 5.96 -1.67
CA GLU A 117 -2.00 7.24 -2.28
C GLU A 117 -1.20 8.06 -1.28
N ASP A 118 0.07 8.32 -1.58
CA ASP A 118 0.96 9.07 -0.68
C ASP A 118 0.79 10.57 -0.94
N CYS A 119 -0.31 11.11 -0.42
CA CYS A 119 -0.67 12.51 -0.54
C CYS A 119 -1.31 13.03 0.74
N PRO A 120 -1.23 14.35 1.03
CA PRO A 120 -1.77 14.91 2.28
C PRO A 120 -3.26 14.66 2.50
N LYS A 121 -4.04 14.47 1.43
CA LYS A 121 -5.48 14.19 1.52
C LYS A 121 -5.77 12.79 2.07
N VAL A 122 -4.95 11.80 1.74
CA VAL A 122 -5.17 10.39 2.09
C VAL A 122 -4.29 9.97 3.27
N PHE A 123 -3.08 10.52 3.35
CA PHE A 123 -2.12 10.23 4.40
C PHE A 123 -1.47 11.52 4.91
N PRO A 124 -2.20 12.30 5.75
CA PRO A 124 -1.78 13.62 6.19
C PRO A 124 -0.52 13.56 7.07
N ASP A 125 0.20 14.68 7.10
CA ASP A 125 1.35 14.86 8.01
C ASP A 125 0.91 14.74 9.48
N GLY A 126 1.76 14.14 10.32
CA GLY A 126 1.41 13.81 11.70
C GLY A 126 0.32 12.73 11.84
N GLY A 127 -0.26 12.26 10.74
CA GLY A 127 -1.45 11.44 10.72
C GLY A 127 -1.19 9.94 10.75
N THR A 128 -2.29 9.18 10.69
CA THR A 128 -2.26 7.72 10.63
C THR A 128 -3.09 7.21 9.47
N TYR A 129 -2.56 6.29 8.68
CA TYR A 129 -3.34 5.53 7.71
C TYR A 129 -3.57 4.12 8.24
N VAL A 130 -4.85 3.74 8.37
CA VAL A 130 -5.27 2.43 8.86
C VAL A 130 -5.85 1.62 7.72
N ALA A 131 -5.45 0.36 7.61
CA ALA A 131 -6.00 -0.56 6.62
C ALA A 131 -6.29 -1.95 7.21
N ASN A 132 -7.43 -2.50 6.82
CA ASN A 132 -7.92 -3.79 7.27
C ASN A 132 -7.74 -4.87 6.20
N PHE A 133 -6.66 -5.65 6.32
CA PHE A 133 -6.44 -6.88 5.56
C PHE A 133 -6.92 -8.14 6.29
N TYR A 134 -7.45 -8.00 7.49
CA TYR A 134 -8.12 -9.08 8.18
C TYR A 134 -9.46 -9.38 7.49
N SER A 135 -9.90 -10.63 7.55
CA SER A 135 -11.11 -11.08 6.85
C SER A 135 -12.41 -10.67 7.54
N LYS A 136 -12.32 -10.04 8.73
CA LYS A 136 -13.46 -9.56 9.50
C LYS A 136 -13.23 -8.11 9.92
N ASP A 137 -14.24 -7.53 10.57
CA ASP A 137 -14.22 -6.16 11.03
C ASP A 137 -13.16 -5.92 12.10
N ILE A 138 -12.59 -4.72 12.05
CA ILE A 138 -11.71 -4.17 13.08
C ILE A 138 -12.32 -2.90 13.63
N ARG A 139 -12.09 -2.63 14.90
CA ARG A 139 -12.36 -1.32 15.50
C ARG A 139 -11.15 -0.84 16.27
N PHE A 140 -11.02 0.47 16.39
CA PHE A 140 -9.82 1.05 16.99
C PHE A 140 -10.05 2.42 17.57
N ILE A 141 -9.09 2.80 18.42
CA ILE A 141 -8.94 4.11 19.02
C ILE A 141 -7.53 4.60 18.69
N ILE A 142 -7.42 5.84 18.19
CA ILE A 142 -6.16 6.55 17.96
C ILE A 142 -6.35 7.95 18.55
N GLY A 143 -5.88 8.18 19.77
CA GLY A 143 -6.20 9.39 20.53
C GLY A 143 -7.71 9.57 20.68
N GLU A 144 -8.25 10.70 20.22
CA GLU A 144 -9.68 10.95 20.18
C GLU A 144 -10.42 10.28 19.00
N HIS A 145 -9.71 9.77 17.99
CA HIS A 145 -10.33 9.15 16.82
C HIS A 145 -10.80 7.74 17.15
N LYS A 146 -12.09 7.47 16.90
CA LYS A 146 -12.68 6.13 16.99
C LYS A 146 -13.08 5.70 15.60
N GLY A 147 -12.67 4.51 15.19
CA GLY A 147 -12.93 4.00 13.85
C GLY A 147 -13.36 2.54 13.87
N MET A 148 -14.06 2.16 12.81
CA MET A 148 -14.34 0.77 12.46
C MET A 148 -14.11 0.62 10.97
N LEU A 149 -13.40 -0.43 10.58
CA LEU A 149 -13.16 -0.76 9.17
C LEU A 149 -13.64 -2.18 8.92
N HIS A 150 -14.48 -2.34 7.91
CA HIS A 150 -14.83 -3.65 7.38
C HIS A 150 -13.63 -4.28 6.66
N ALA A 151 -13.73 -5.56 6.33
CA ALA A 151 -12.71 -6.26 5.55
C ALA A 151 -12.39 -5.48 4.25
N ALA A 152 -11.10 -5.36 3.93
CA ALA A 152 -10.57 -4.55 2.82
C ALA A 152 -10.81 -3.03 2.92
N GLY A 153 -11.36 -2.53 4.04
CA GLY A 153 -11.52 -1.10 4.30
C GLY A 153 -10.20 -0.43 4.68
N SER A 154 -10.08 0.85 4.36
CA SER A 154 -8.94 1.68 4.73
C SER A 154 -9.33 3.14 4.91
N HIS A 155 -8.64 3.87 5.79
CA HIS A 155 -8.88 5.28 6.00
C HIS A 155 -7.66 6.01 6.56
N GLY A 156 -7.50 7.27 6.14
CA GLY A 156 -6.51 8.20 6.70
C GLY A 156 -7.13 9.06 7.80
N TYR A 157 -6.43 9.19 8.92
CA TYR A 157 -6.80 10.00 10.06
C TYR A 157 -5.78 11.13 10.23
N GLU A 158 -6.28 12.32 10.55
CA GLU A 158 -5.43 13.44 10.93
C GLU A 158 -4.65 13.14 12.22
N MET A 159 -3.67 13.99 12.52
CA MET A 159 -2.93 13.93 13.78
C MET A 159 -3.89 14.14 14.97
N PRO A 160 -3.84 13.27 16.01
CA PRO A 160 -4.60 13.49 17.24
C PRO A 160 -4.28 14.84 17.87
N LYS A 161 -5.30 15.54 18.38
CA LYS A 161 -5.17 16.86 19.02
C LYS A 161 -5.02 16.74 20.54
N LYS A 162 -5.46 15.64 21.13
CA LYS A 162 -5.37 15.38 22.58
C LYS A 162 -4.16 14.51 22.87
N LEU A 163 -3.00 15.15 22.93
CA LEU A 163 -1.72 14.51 23.28
C LEU A 163 -1.38 14.77 24.75
N ASP A 164 -0.58 13.88 25.35
CA ASP A 164 0.03 14.13 26.65
C ASP A 164 1.27 15.05 26.57
N ASP A 165 1.91 15.31 27.70
CA ASP A 165 3.11 16.18 27.79
C ASP A 165 4.32 15.67 26.98
N PHE A 166 4.27 14.42 26.49
CA PHE A 166 5.30 13.79 25.65
C PHE A 166 4.88 13.65 24.18
N ASN A 167 3.80 14.35 23.78
CA ASN A 167 3.17 14.25 22.47
C ASN A 167 2.67 12.83 22.14
N MET A 168 2.25 12.07 23.15
CA MET A 168 1.75 10.70 22.97
C MET A 168 0.23 10.66 22.96
N ALA A 169 -0.33 9.70 22.22
CA ALA A 169 -1.75 9.35 22.29
C ALA A 169 -1.94 7.83 22.43
N PRO A 170 -3.01 7.36 23.10
CA PRO A 170 -3.33 5.95 23.18
C PRO A 170 -3.75 5.41 21.81
N VAL A 171 -3.29 4.20 21.49
CA VAL A 171 -3.63 3.48 20.27
C VAL A 171 -4.05 2.06 20.65
N MET A 172 -5.29 1.70 20.35
CA MET A 172 -5.86 0.39 20.66
C MET A 172 -6.60 -0.16 19.46
N PHE A 173 -6.43 -1.45 19.20
CA PHE A 173 -7.10 -2.18 18.13
C PHE A 173 -7.76 -3.43 18.68
N GLU A 174 -9.00 -3.64 18.27
CA GLU A 174 -9.76 -4.84 18.53
C GLU A 174 -10.18 -5.49 17.21
N LEU A 175 -10.09 -6.81 17.17
CA LEU A 175 -10.49 -7.63 16.03
C LEU A 175 -11.75 -8.41 16.39
N LEU A 176 -12.68 -8.55 15.45
CA LEU A 176 -13.85 -9.41 15.63
C LEU A 176 -13.44 -10.88 15.41
N GLN A 177 -13.40 -11.68 16.48
CA GLN A 177 -13.06 -13.11 16.45
C GLN A 177 -14.11 -13.92 17.22
N ASP A 178 -14.64 -14.97 16.58
CA ASP A 178 -15.72 -15.80 17.15
C ASP A 178 -16.89 -14.97 17.70
N ASP A 179 -17.31 -13.98 16.91
CA ASP A 179 -18.36 -12.99 17.19
C ASP A 179 -18.14 -12.16 18.47
N LYS A 180 -16.89 -12.08 18.93
CA LYS A 180 -16.46 -11.27 20.08
C LYS A 180 -15.33 -10.33 19.69
N TRP A 181 -15.39 -9.11 20.20
CA TRP A 181 -14.28 -8.17 20.10
C TRP A 181 -13.17 -8.61 21.03
N ARG A 182 -11.95 -8.72 20.51
CA ARG A 182 -10.76 -9.05 21.28
C ARG A 182 -9.67 -8.04 21.01
N THR A 183 -9.04 -7.53 22.06
CA THR A 183 -7.87 -6.66 21.95
C THR A 183 -6.74 -7.40 21.26
N ALA A 184 -6.29 -6.85 20.13
CA ALA A 184 -5.16 -7.37 19.37
C ALA A 184 -3.89 -6.53 19.58
N ASN A 185 -4.05 -5.25 19.88
CA ASN A 185 -2.96 -4.37 20.24
C ASN A 185 -3.46 -3.25 21.15
N GLU A 186 -2.62 -2.89 22.12
CA GLU A 186 -2.78 -1.71 22.96
C GLU A 186 -1.39 -1.11 23.15
N SER A 187 -1.23 0.17 22.82
CA SER A 187 0.03 0.88 22.85
C SER A 187 -0.19 2.39 22.99
N SER A 188 0.90 3.13 23.05
CA SER A 188 0.87 4.58 22.93
C SER A 188 1.91 5.00 21.90
N LEU A 189 1.52 5.86 20.96
CA LEU A 189 2.37 6.35 19.87
C LEU A 189 2.63 7.85 20.03
N ARG A 190 3.82 8.27 19.63
CA ARG A 190 4.21 9.69 19.62
C ARG A 190 3.79 10.36 18.31
N PHE A 191 3.02 11.42 18.37
CA PHE A 191 2.55 12.16 17.20
C PHE A 191 3.30 13.49 17.09
N LEU A 192 4.01 13.68 15.97
CA LEU A 192 4.79 14.88 15.69
C LEU A 192 4.62 15.27 14.22
N PRO A 193 4.71 16.56 13.87
CA PRO A 193 4.90 16.97 12.48
C PRO A 193 6.11 16.24 11.86
N GLY A 194 5.98 15.80 10.61
CA GLY A 194 6.99 15.00 9.91
C GLY A 194 7.00 13.51 10.29
N THR A 195 6.12 13.04 11.18
CA THR A 195 5.98 11.63 11.53
C THR A 195 4.59 11.13 11.19
N ARG A 196 4.49 10.10 10.37
CA ARG A 196 3.22 9.46 10.03
C ARG A 196 3.24 7.97 10.41
N TYR A 197 2.07 7.37 10.58
CA TYR A 197 1.95 5.95 10.92
C TYR A 197 1.10 5.20 9.90
N LEU A 198 1.60 4.06 9.42
CA LEU A 198 0.82 3.08 8.69
C LEU A 198 0.48 1.94 9.64
N ILE A 199 -0.80 1.65 9.82
CA ILE A 199 -1.27 0.58 10.70
C ILE A 199 -2.12 -0.40 9.93
N PHE A 200 -1.74 -1.67 10.01
CA PHE A 200 -2.33 -2.74 9.22
C PHE A 200 -2.82 -3.86 10.13
N ALA A 201 -4.10 -4.19 10.03
CA ALA A 201 -4.62 -5.45 10.55
C ALA A 201 -4.49 -6.53 9.47
N TYR A 202 -3.85 -7.66 9.77
CA TYR A 202 -3.63 -8.74 8.80
C TYR A 202 -3.51 -10.10 9.49
N VAL A 203 -3.59 -11.18 8.72
CA VAL A 203 -3.23 -12.52 9.20
C VAL A 203 -1.76 -12.76 8.90
N ASP A 204 -0.96 -12.96 9.95
CA ASP A 204 0.46 -13.29 9.80
C ASP A 204 0.61 -14.64 9.10
N PRO A 205 1.20 -14.69 7.90
CA PRO A 205 1.31 -15.93 7.12
C PRO A 205 2.09 -17.02 7.86
N ALA A 206 3.05 -16.65 8.72
CA ALA A 206 3.91 -17.61 9.40
C ALA A 206 3.18 -18.30 10.56
N THR A 207 2.24 -17.61 11.21
CA THR A 207 1.56 -18.13 12.41
C THR A 207 0.07 -18.37 12.22
N GLY A 208 -0.52 -17.89 11.13
CA GLY A 208 -1.97 -17.89 10.89
C GLY A 208 -2.76 -17.00 11.86
N ARG A 209 -2.08 -16.22 12.71
CA ARG A 209 -2.71 -15.37 13.74
C ARG A 209 -2.95 -13.99 13.19
N ALA A 210 -4.11 -13.42 13.51
CA ALA A 210 -4.36 -12.02 13.22
C ALA A 210 -3.45 -11.12 14.08
N ARG A 211 -2.88 -10.09 13.47
CA ARG A 211 -1.94 -9.15 14.09
C ARG A 211 -2.21 -7.73 13.62
N ILE A 212 -1.76 -6.79 14.45
CA ILE A 212 -1.61 -5.39 14.09
C ILE A 212 -0.12 -5.14 13.82
N HIS A 213 0.18 -4.52 12.69
CA HIS A 213 1.53 -4.03 12.39
C HIS A 213 1.51 -2.53 12.22
N THR A 214 2.41 -1.86 12.91
CA THR A 214 2.61 -0.42 12.84
C THR A 214 3.97 -0.15 12.20
N CYS A 215 3.97 0.59 11.10
CA CYS A 215 5.17 1.10 10.43
C CYS A 215 5.21 2.62 10.61
N GLN A 216 6.30 3.12 11.16
CA GLN A 216 6.53 4.57 11.27
C GLN A 216 7.14 5.08 9.97
N ASP A 217 6.62 6.19 9.47
CA ASP A 217 7.10 6.88 8.29
C ASP A 217 7.60 8.28 8.68
N LEU A 218 8.92 8.48 8.60
CA LEU A 218 9.55 9.76 8.89
C LEU A 218 9.67 10.56 7.59
N THR A 219 8.83 11.56 7.44
CA THR A 219 8.84 12.47 6.28
C THR A 219 9.67 13.71 6.60
N GLY A 220 10.61 14.07 5.73
CA GLY A 220 11.36 15.32 5.84
C GLY A 220 12.68 15.24 6.59
N LEU A 221 13.17 14.05 6.95
CA LEU A 221 14.58 13.89 7.28
C LEU A 221 15.41 14.04 5.99
N PRO A 222 16.48 14.88 5.99
CA PRO A 222 17.42 14.87 4.88
C PRO A 222 17.97 13.45 4.71
N ALA A 223 18.16 13.03 3.46
CA ALA A 223 18.82 11.76 3.18
C ALA A 223 20.16 11.74 3.96
N PRO A 224 20.54 10.63 4.60
CA PRO A 224 21.85 10.55 5.23
C PRO A 224 22.91 10.91 4.18
N GLU A 225 23.79 11.86 4.51
CA GLU A 225 24.93 12.15 3.64
C GLU A 225 25.68 10.85 3.36
N PRO A 226 26.09 10.59 2.11
CA PRO A 226 26.93 9.44 1.84
C PRO A 226 28.17 9.54 2.73
N ALA A 227 28.44 8.47 3.48
CA ALA A 227 29.65 8.38 4.30
C ALA A 227 30.89 8.62 3.41
N PRO A 228 31.90 9.36 3.91
CA PRO A 228 33.12 9.65 3.14
C PRO A 228 33.91 8.40 2.78
#